data_AF-A0A2E2G641-F1
#
_entry.id   AF-A0A2E2G641-F1
#
_cell.length_a   1.000
_cell.length_b   1.000
_cell.length_c   1.000
_cell.angle_alpha   90.00
_cell.angle_beta   90.00
_cell.angle_gamma   90.00
#
_symmetry.space_group_name_H-M   'P 1'
#
loop_
_entity.id
_entity.type
_entity.pdbx_description
1 polymer ?
#
loop_
_entity_poly.entity_id
_entity_poly.type
_entity_poly.pdbx_seq_one_letter_code
_entity_poly.pdbx_strand_id
1 'polypeptide(L)'
;MVATHHSSLVMLVLLVLFAVVHSGGAALRSRAEEVIGARAWRVVFASASIPSAVVVIGWFLAHRYDGLRLWNLQGVPGVIPLMWIGTAVSFLFLYPATYNLLEIPAVLKPQVRLYATGIIRISRHPQAVGQILWCFTHAVWIGSSFMVVTCIGLIGHHLFAVWHGDRRLRVRFGAAFEDLKANTSIVPFLAVIDGRQKLDWREFLRPAQLGICIAVGVFWWAHRYIPTAAQAMRNSALEGLLG
;
A
#
# COMPACT_ATOMS: atom_id res chain seq x y z
N MET A 1 16.00 -9.96 -25.54
CA MET A 1 16.16 -9.25 -24.25
C MET A 1 15.16 -8.11 -24.09
N VAL A 2 15.12 -7.10 -24.97
CA VAL A 2 14.16 -5.96 -24.83
C VAL A 2 12.70 -6.43 -24.89
N ALA A 3 12.33 -7.27 -25.87
CA ALA A 3 10.98 -7.83 -25.98
C ALA A 3 10.55 -8.66 -24.75
N THR A 4 11.51 -9.25 -24.03
CA THR A 4 11.26 -10.09 -22.85
C THR A 4 10.87 -9.28 -21.61
N HIS A 5 11.18 -7.98 -21.59
CA HIS A 5 10.98 -7.10 -20.43
C HIS A 5 10.14 -5.86 -20.74
N HIS A 6 9.50 -5.78 -21.91
CA HIS A 6 8.62 -4.67 -22.28
C HIS A 6 7.54 -4.40 -21.22
N SER A 7 6.83 -5.45 -20.79
CA SER A 7 5.81 -5.32 -19.73
C SER A 7 6.37 -4.85 -18.41
N SER A 8 7.63 -5.18 -18.08
CA SER A 8 8.33 -4.68 -16.91
C SER A 8 8.65 -3.17 -17.01
N LEU A 9 9.06 -2.69 -18.18
CA LEU A 9 9.31 -1.26 -18.42
C LEU A 9 7.99 -0.46 -18.32
N VAL A 10 6.92 -0.95 -18.93
CA VAL A 10 5.59 -0.36 -18.82
C VAL A 10 5.16 -0.31 -17.36
N MET A 11 5.34 -1.39 -16.61
CA MET A 11 4.99 -1.44 -15.19
C MET A 11 5.74 -0.37 -14.38
N LEU A 12 7.04 -0.16 -14.63
CA LEU A 12 7.81 0.90 -13.96
C LEU A 12 7.28 2.29 -14.30
N VAL A 13 6.98 2.56 -15.57
CA VAL A 13 6.38 3.84 -15.99
C VAL A 13 5.03 4.04 -15.30
N LEU A 14 4.17 3.03 -15.27
CA LEU A 14 2.88 3.10 -14.59
C LEU A 14 3.03 3.35 -13.09
N LEU A 15 3.99 2.73 -12.41
CA LEU A 15 4.28 2.99 -11.00
C LEU A 15 4.77 4.42 -10.76
N VAL A 16 5.62 4.95 -11.64
CA VAL A 16 6.09 6.34 -11.55
C VAL A 16 4.93 7.32 -11.78
N LEU A 17 4.12 7.10 -12.81
CA LEU A 17 2.94 7.94 -13.07
C LEU A 17 1.95 7.90 -11.91
N PHE A 18 1.69 6.71 -11.37
CA PHE A 18 0.87 6.55 -10.16
C PHE A 18 1.47 7.31 -8.97
N ALA A 19 2.78 7.22 -8.75
CA ALA A 19 3.46 7.95 -7.69
C ALA A 19 3.30 9.47 -7.86
N VAL A 20 3.43 9.98 -9.07
CA VAL A 20 3.23 11.41 -9.39
C VAL A 20 1.79 11.83 -9.09
N VAL A 21 0.79 11.08 -9.56
CA VAL A 21 -0.62 11.38 -9.32
C VAL A 21 -0.94 11.31 -7.82
N HIS A 22 -0.59 10.20 -7.18
CA HIS A 22 -0.99 9.90 -5.82
C HIS A 22 -0.18 10.69 -4.78
N SER A 23 1.15 10.61 -4.82
CA SER A 23 2.00 11.35 -3.88
C SER A 23 2.08 12.83 -4.24
N GLY A 24 2.17 13.19 -5.52
CA GLY A 24 2.13 14.59 -5.94
C GLY A 24 0.80 15.27 -5.59
N GLY A 25 -0.33 14.60 -5.83
CA GLY A 25 -1.62 15.08 -5.36
C GLY A 25 -1.67 15.23 -3.82
N ALA A 26 -1.16 14.25 -3.06
CA ALA A 26 -1.09 14.38 -1.61
C ALA A 26 -0.24 15.58 -1.14
N ALA A 27 0.79 15.98 -1.89
CA ALA A 27 1.60 17.17 -1.62
C ALA A 27 0.86 18.48 -1.97
N LEU A 28 0.10 18.49 -3.07
CA LEU A 28 -0.65 19.65 -3.54
C LEU A 28 -1.87 19.97 -2.67
N ARG A 29 -2.31 19.01 -1.85
CA ARG A 29 -3.53 19.10 -1.05
C ARG A 29 -3.70 20.44 -0.33
N SER A 30 -2.72 20.91 0.44
CA SER A 30 -2.92 22.15 1.24
C SER A 30 -3.26 23.34 0.35
N ARG A 31 -2.50 23.55 -0.72
CA ARG A 31 -2.71 24.64 -1.69
C ARG A 31 -4.02 24.46 -2.46
N ALA A 32 -4.35 23.24 -2.86
CA ALA A 32 -5.56 22.99 -3.64
C ALA A 32 -6.83 23.14 -2.78
N GLU A 33 -6.81 22.70 -1.52
CA GLU A 33 -7.94 22.87 -0.60
C GLU A 33 -8.22 24.35 -0.30
N GLU A 34 -7.22 25.23 -0.33
CA GLU A 34 -7.37 26.69 -0.20
C GLU A 34 -8.09 27.31 -1.41
N VAL A 35 -7.89 26.77 -2.62
CA VAL A 35 -8.46 27.32 -3.86
C VAL A 35 -9.86 26.78 -4.15
N ILE A 36 -10.04 25.46 -4.10
CA ILE A 36 -11.29 24.80 -4.53
C ILE A 36 -12.07 24.16 -3.37
N GLY A 37 -11.54 24.22 -2.15
CA GLY A 37 -12.15 23.61 -0.97
C GLY A 37 -11.86 22.11 -0.84
N ALA A 38 -11.88 21.63 0.41
CA ALA A 38 -11.53 20.26 0.75
C ALA A 38 -12.42 19.18 0.12
N ARG A 39 -13.71 19.47 -0.12
CA ARG A 39 -14.62 18.49 -0.72
C ARG A 39 -14.33 18.30 -2.21
N ALA A 40 -14.19 19.39 -2.96
CA ALA A 40 -13.88 19.32 -4.40
C ALA A 40 -12.51 18.69 -4.63
N TRP A 41 -11.50 19.07 -3.85
CA TRP A 41 -10.17 18.46 -3.93
C TRP A 41 -10.19 16.95 -3.69
N ARG A 42 -10.96 16.45 -2.70
CA ARG A 42 -11.10 15.01 -2.47
C ARG A 42 -11.66 14.28 -3.68
N VAL A 43 -12.67 14.84 -4.34
CA VAL A 43 -13.25 14.24 -5.56
C VAL A 43 -12.21 14.22 -6.67
N VAL A 44 -11.55 15.35 -6.96
CA VAL A 44 -10.50 15.44 -8.00
C VAL A 44 -9.38 14.44 -7.74
N PHE A 45 -8.85 14.41 -6.50
CA PHE A 45 -7.78 13.52 -6.11
C PHE A 45 -8.17 12.04 -6.23
N ALA A 46 -9.38 11.67 -5.79
CA ALA A 46 -9.88 10.31 -5.90
C ALA A 46 -10.14 9.91 -7.35
N SER A 47 -10.73 10.79 -8.16
CA SER A 47 -11.00 10.58 -9.58
C SER A 47 -9.73 10.41 -10.41
N ALA A 48 -8.59 10.98 -10.00
CA ALA A 48 -7.30 10.71 -10.63
C ALA A 48 -6.63 9.46 -10.06
N SER A 49 -6.58 9.33 -8.73
CA SER A 49 -5.83 8.27 -8.06
C SER A 49 -6.46 6.88 -8.26
N ILE A 50 -7.78 6.74 -8.14
CA ILE A 50 -8.44 5.44 -8.22
C ILE A 50 -8.29 4.82 -9.62
N PRO A 51 -8.61 5.52 -10.73
CA PRO A 51 -8.37 4.97 -12.06
C PRO A 51 -6.90 4.64 -12.32
N SER A 52 -5.96 5.49 -11.88
CA SER A 52 -4.53 5.20 -12.03
C SER A 52 -4.13 3.91 -11.29
N ALA A 53 -4.66 3.67 -10.09
CA ALA A 53 -4.46 2.42 -9.37
C ALA A 53 -5.07 1.21 -10.10
N VAL A 54 -6.27 1.37 -10.69
CA VAL A 54 -6.93 0.32 -11.48
C VAL A 54 -6.06 -0.09 -12.68
N VAL A 55 -5.46 0.87 -13.39
CA VAL A 55 -4.56 0.59 -14.52
C VAL A 55 -3.31 -0.15 -14.05
N VAL A 56 -2.66 0.31 -12.98
CA VAL A 56 -1.48 -0.34 -12.38
C VAL A 56 -1.78 -1.78 -11.97
N ILE A 57 -2.88 -2.00 -11.26
CA ILE A 57 -3.29 -3.33 -10.79
C ILE A 57 -3.68 -4.22 -11.97
N GLY A 58 -4.45 -3.70 -12.93
CA GLY A 58 -4.85 -4.44 -14.14
C GLY A 58 -3.65 -4.92 -14.93
N TRP A 59 -2.69 -4.03 -15.20
CA TRP A 59 -1.44 -4.37 -15.90
C TRP A 59 -0.63 -5.42 -15.15
N PHE A 60 -0.47 -5.26 -13.83
CA PHE A 60 0.19 -6.24 -12.97
C PHE A 60 -0.50 -7.61 -13.06
N LEU A 61 -1.82 -7.67 -12.94
CA LEU A 61 -2.55 -8.94 -13.03
C LEU A 61 -2.36 -9.58 -14.40
N ALA A 62 -2.45 -8.82 -15.49
CA ALA A 62 -2.27 -9.33 -16.85
C ALA A 62 -0.87 -9.94 -17.09
N HIS A 63 0.18 -9.34 -16.51
CA HIS A 63 1.57 -9.65 -16.83
C HIS A 63 2.36 -10.28 -15.68
N ARG A 64 1.72 -10.65 -14.57
CA ARG A 64 2.37 -11.19 -13.36
C ARG A 64 3.36 -12.34 -13.61
N TYR A 65 3.17 -13.12 -14.66
CA TYR A 65 4.04 -14.26 -15.02
C TYR A 65 5.03 -13.96 -16.15
N ASP A 66 5.07 -12.74 -16.67
CA ASP A 66 5.94 -12.34 -17.76
C ASP A 66 7.43 -12.32 -17.37
N GLY A 67 8.28 -12.35 -18.39
CA GLY A 67 9.73 -12.30 -18.25
C GLY A 67 10.33 -13.66 -17.90
N LEU A 68 11.49 -13.64 -17.26
CA LEU A 68 12.23 -14.85 -16.90
C LEU A 68 11.64 -15.47 -15.63
N ARG A 69 11.44 -16.79 -15.62
CA ARG A 69 11.13 -17.53 -14.40
C ARG A 69 12.41 -17.72 -13.59
N LEU A 70 12.50 -17.01 -12.47
CA LEU A 70 13.63 -17.02 -11.54
C LEU A 70 13.49 -18.13 -10.48
N TRP A 71 12.27 -18.41 -10.02
CA TRP A 71 11.97 -19.53 -9.11
C TRP A 71 10.55 -20.05 -9.30
N ASN A 72 10.29 -21.24 -8.73
CA ASN A 72 8.93 -21.74 -8.55
C ASN A 72 8.87 -22.58 -7.28
N LEU A 73 8.09 -22.11 -6.32
CA LEU A 73 7.86 -22.78 -5.04
C LEU A 73 6.46 -23.41 -4.96
N GLN A 74 5.69 -23.38 -6.05
CA GLN A 74 4.39 -24.03 -6.12
C GLN A 74 4.58 -25.56 -6.02
N GLY A 75 3.84 -26.18 -5.10
CA GLY A 75 3.96 -27.61 -4.80
C GLY A 75 4.92 -27.94 -3.65
N VAL A 76 5.69 -26.98 -3.14
CA VAL A 76 6.53 -27.19 -1.95
C VAL A 76 5.64 -27.18 -0.69
N PRO A 77 5.68 -28.23 0.15
CA PRO A 77 4.89 -28.28 1.39
C PRO A 77 5.14 -27.06 2.29
N GLY A 78 4.07 -26.51 2.87
CA GLY A 78 4.15 -25.38 3.80
C GLY A 78 4.26 -23.99 3.15
N VAL A 79 4.57 -23.87 1.85
CA VAL A 79 4.69 -22.55 1.20
C VAL A 79 3.34 -21.82 1.13
N ILE A 80 2.26 -22.53 0.78
CA ILE A 80 0.91 -21.94 0.73
C ILE A 80 0.49 -21.32 2.08
N PRO A 81 0.48 -22.08 3.21
CA PRO A 81 0.09 -21.49 4.48
C PRO A 81 1.04 -20.37 4.93
N LEU A 82 2.35 -20.48 4.64
CA LEU A 82 3.30 -19.42 4.95
C LEU A 82 3.00 -18.12 4.20
N MET A 83 2.76 -18.19 2.88
CA MET A 83 2.43 -17.02 2.05
C MET A 83 1.08 -16.43 2.44
N TRP A 84 0.10 -17.28 2.76
CA TRP A 84 -1.21 -16.84 3.21
C TRP A 84 -1.11 -16.11 4.55
N ILE A 85 -0.42 -16.67 5.54
CA ILE A 85 -0.23 -16.05 6.86
C ILE A 85 0.55 -14.74 6.72
N GLY A 86 1.67 -14.73 5.98
CA GLY A 86 2.46 -13.51 5.77
C GLY A 86 1.65 -12.40 5.11
N THR A 87 0.84 -12.77 4.10
CA THR A 87 -0.06 -11.81 3.45
C THR A 87 -1.17 -11.36 4.39
N ALA A 88 -1.79 -12.25 5.16
CA ALA A 88 -2.81 -11.88 6.15
C ALA A 88 -2.26 -10.92 7.21
N VAL A 89 -1.04 -11.16 7.71
CA VAL A 89 -0.34 -10.25 8.63
C VAL A 89 -0.12 -8.89 7.97
N SER A 90 0.25 -8.84 6.69
CA SER A 90 0.42 -7.57 5.96
C SER A 90 -0.84 -6.70 5.97
N PHE A 91 -2.03 -7.31 5.95
CA PHE A 91 -3.30 -6.60 6.00
C PHE A 91 -3.56 -5.94 7.37
N LEU A 92 -3.01 -6.46 8.47
CA LEU A 92 -3.07 -5.79 9.77
C LEU A 92 -2.37 -4.43 9.75
N PHE A 93 -1.33 -4.29 8.92
CA PHE A 93 -0.55 -3.07 8.75
C PHE A 93 -1.16 -2.08 7.73
N LEU A 94 -1.91 -2.57 6.75
CA LEU A 94 -2.46 -1.75 5.64
C LEU A 94 -3.55 -0.78 6.08
N TYR A 95 -4.24 -1.04 7.19
CA TYR A 95 -5.43 -0.28 7.59
C TYR A 95 -5.26 0.45 8.94
N PRO A 96 -4.31 1.38 9.09
CA PRO A 96 -4.16 2.14 10.34
C PRO A 96 -5.40 2.96 10.71
N ALA A 97 -6.20 3.38 9.72
CA ALA A 97 -7.45 4.10 9.94
C ALA A 97 -8.54 3.25 10.62
N THR A 98 -8.45 1.92 10.59
CA THR A 98 -9.40 1.05 11.32
C THR A 98 -9.21 1.13 12.83
N TYR A 99 -8.04 1.60 13.29
CA TYR A 99 -7.86 1.92 14.71
C TYR A 99 -8.55 3.23 15.11
N ASN A 100 -9.06 4.04 14.17
CA ASN A 100 -9.72 5.32 14.43
C ASN A 100 -11.05 5.46 13.65
N LEU A 101 -11.91 4.43 13.70
CA LEU A 101 -13.20 4.36 12.97
C LEU A 101 -14.15 5.56 13.18
N LEU A 102 -14.05 6.29 14.29
CA LEU A 102 -14.88 7.47 14.53
C LEU A 102 -14.46 8.70 13.70
N GLU A 103 -13.31 8.65 13.01
CA GLU A 103 -12.87 9.67 12.05
C GLU A 103 -13.37 9.38 10.61
N ILE A 104 -14.34 8.48 10.46
CA ILE A 104 -15.03 8.29 9.18
C ILE A 104 -15.70 9.63 8.80
N PRO A 105 -15.44 10.17 7.58
CA PRO A 105 -15.87 11.50 7.13
C PRO A 105 -17.37 11.81 7.14
N ALA A 106 -18.21 10.84 7.54
CA ALA A 106 -19.66 10.97 7.58
C ALA A 106 -20.17 11.75 8.80
N VAL A 107 -19.40 11.85 9.89
CA VAL A 107 -19.91 12.39 11.17
C VAL A 107 -19.21 13.69 11.59
N LEU A 108 -17.90 13.83 11.35
CA LEU A 108 -17.13 15.02 11.75
C LEU A 108 -16.20 15.48 10.63
N LYS A 109 -15.86 16.77 10.61
CA LYS A 109 -14.80 17.31 9.74
C LYS A 109 -13.51 16.55 10.07
N PRO A 110 -12.92 15.78 9.14
CA PRO A 110 -11.74 14.98 9.43
C PRO A 110 -10.60 15.88 9.89
N GLN A 111 -10.21 15.75 11.16
CA GLN A 111 -9.03 16.40 11.70
C GLN A 111 -7.89 15.41 11.55
N VAL A 112 -6.79 15.82 10.92
CA VAL A 112 -5.60 14.97 10.92
C VAL A 112 -4.98 15.10 12.31
N ARG A 113 -5.04 14.03 13.09
CA ARG A 113 -4.43 13.94 14.42
C ARG A 113 -3.17 13.09 14.34
N LEU A 114 -2.17 13.46 15.12
CA LEU A 114 -1.01 12.60 15.35
C LEU A 114 -1.39 11.58 16.42
N TYR A 115 -1.29 10.29 16.09
CA TYR A 115 -1.57 9.19 17.00
C TYR A 115 -0.28 8.48 17.34
N ALA A 116 -0.09 8.12 18.61
CA ALA A 116 1.00 7.28 19.08
C ALA A 116 0.47 5.97 19.70
N THR A 117 -0.71 5.52 19.25
CA THR A 117 -1.45 4.37 19.77
C THR A 117 -1.75 3.34 18.68
N GLY A 118 -2.18 2.15 19.09
CA GLY A 118 -2.49 1.02 18.23
C GLY A 118 -1.29 0.61 17.38
N ILE A 119 -1.54 0.38 16.09
CA ILE A 119 -0.50 -0.03 15.14
C ILE A 119 0.63 1.00 15.00
N ILE A 120 0.39 2.28 15.33
CA ILE A 120 1.44 3.31 15.28
C ILE A 120 2.54 3.08 16.33
N ARG A 121 2.22 2.39 17.43
CA ARG A 121 3.23 1.93 18.40
C ARG A 121 4.23 0.96 17.78
N ILE A 122 3.80 0.17 16.80
CA ILE A 122 4.65 -0.79 16.08
C ILE A 122 5.48 -0.05 15.03
N SER A 123 4.84 0.76 14.18
CA SER A 123 5.53 1.60 13.21
C SER A 123 4.70 2.85 12.91
N ARG A 124 5.35 4.02 12.78
CA ARG A 124 4.70 5.26 12.33
C ARG A 124 4.29 5.26 10.85
N HIS A 125 4.77 4.29 10.07
CA HIS A 125 4.36 4.04 8.68
C HIS A 125 3.88 2.60 8.49
N PRO A 126 2.80 2.19 9.18
CA PRO A 126 2.37 0.80 9.16
C PRO A 126 1.92 0.39 7.75
N GLN A 127 1.25 1.27 7.00
CA GLN A 127 0.83 0.96 5.63
C GLN A 127 2.01 0.63 4.71
N ALA A 128 3.16 1.32 4.85
CA ALA A 128 4.36 1.01 4.08
C ALA A 128 4.93 -0.37 4.47
N VAL A 129 4.95 -0.68 5.77
CA VAL A 129 5.36 -2.01 6.28
C VAL A 129 4.46 -3.11 5.71
N GLY A 130 3.14 -2.91 5.72
CA GLY A 130 2.17 -3.84 5.15
C GLY A 130 2.42 -4.05 3.65
N GLN A 131 2.63 -2.99 2.89
CA GLN A 131 2.89 -3.10 1.45
C GLN A 131 4.23 -3.79 1.14
N ILE A 132 5.28 -3.52 1.92
CA ILE A 132 6.58 -4.19 1.76
C ILE A 132 6.45 -5.70 2.06
N LEU A 133 5.75 -6.07 3.14
CA LEU A 133 5.50 -7.47 3.48
C LEU A 133 4.64 -8.17 2.41
N TRP A 134 3.61 -7.48 1.90
CA TRP A 134 2.78 -7.97 0.80
C TRP A 134 3.60 -8.20 -0.48
N CYS A 135 4.46 -7.26 -0.85
CA CYS A 135 5.38 -7.42 -1.98
C CYS A 135 6.30 -8.62 -1.78
N PHE A 136 6.85 -8.79 -0.58
CA PHE A 136 7.75 -9.90 -0.28
C PHE A 136 7.05 -11.26 -0.44
N THR A 137 5.84 -11.43 0.12
CA THR A 137 5.10 -12.69 0.00
C THR A 137 4.69 -12.98 -1.45
N HIS A 138 4.32 -11.96 -2.21
CA HIS A 138 3.94 -12.13 -3.62
C HIS A 138 5.14 -12.42 -4.52
N ALA A 139 6.30 -11.83 -4.26
CA ALA A 139 7.54 -12.17 -4.95
C ALA A 139 7.89 -13.64 -4.69
N VAL A 140 7.91 -14.09 -3.44
CA VAL A 140 8.20 -15.49 -3.10
C VAL A 140 7.23 -16.44 -3.82
N TRP A 141 5.93 -16.09 -3.91
CA TRP A 141 4.93 -16.90 -4.62
C TRP A 141 5.08 -16.88 -6.16
N ILE A 142 5.41 -15.74 -6.76
CA ILE A 142 5.48 -15.53 -8.22
C ILE A 142 6.91 -15.19 -8.60
N GLY A 143 7.71 -16.21 -8.90
CA GLY A 143 9.12 -16.07 -9.24
C GLY A 143 9.39 -15.65 -10.68
N SER A 144 8.80 -14.55 -11.14
CA SER A 144 9.08 -13.97 -12.46
C SER A 144 9.94 -12.71 -12.32
N SER A 145 10.74 -12.39 -13.34
CA SER A 145 11.50 -11.13 -13.37
C SER A 145 10.57 -9.90 -13.39
N PHE A 146 9.39 -10.02 -14.02
CA PHE A 146 8.36 -8.98 -13.97
C PHE A 146 7.92 -8.71 -12.53
N MET A 147 7.67 -9.77 -11.74
CA MET A 147 7.28 -9.64 -10.34
C MET A 147 8.38 -8.94 -9.54
N VAL A 148 9.65 -9.32 -9.73
CA VAL A 148 10.79 -8.68 -9.06
C VAL A 148 10.84 -7.18 -9.37
N VAL A 149 10.75 -6.80 -10.65
CA VAL A 149 10.74 -5.39 -11.06
C VAL A 149 9.55 -4.65 -10.44
N THR A 150 8.36 -5.25 -10.46
CA THR A 150 7.14 -4.68 -9.88
C THR A 150 7.29 -4.45 -8.38
N CYS A 151 7.79 -5.45 -7.64
CA CYS A 151 8.02 -5.35 -6.20
C CYS A 151 9.09 -4.32 -5.86
N ILE A 152 10.21 -4.28 -6.58
CA ILE A 152 11.25 -3.26 -6.36
C ILE A 152 10.67 -1.86 -6.59
N GLY A 153 9.93 -1.65 -7.68
CA GLY A 153 9.31 -0.37 -7.98
C GLY A 153 8.29 0.05 -6.91
N LEU A 154 7.43 -0.87 -6.48
CA LEU A 154 6.40 -0.58 -5.47
C LEU A 154 7.00 -0.37 -4.07
N ILE A 155 7.99 -1.17 -3.68
CA ILE A 155 8.76 -0.95 -2.43
C ILE A 155 9.45 0.42 -2.49
N GLY A 156 10.12 0.74 -3.60
CA GLY A 156 10.75 2.05 -3.81
C GLY A 156 9.76 3.20 -3.66
N HIS A 157 8.56 3.08 -4.23
CA HIS A 157 7.47 4.04 -4.03
C HIS A 157 7.09 4.18 -2.55
N HIS A 158 6.95 3.07 -1.82
CA HIS A 158 6.59 3.13 -0.39
C HIS A 158 7.70 3.72 0.48
N LEU A 159 8.98 3.45 0.19
CA LEU A 159 10.11 4.08 0.88
C LEU A 159 10.14 5.59 0.60
N PHE A 160 9.88 6.01 -0.64
CA PHE A 160 9.69 7.41 -0.97
C PHE A 160 8.48 8.00 -0.21
N ALA A 161 7.36 7.29 -0.15
CA ALA A 161 6.15 7.74 0.52
C ALA A 161 6.34 7.92 2.04
N VAL A 162 7.19 7.10 2.68
CA VAL A 162 7.61 7.26 4.08
C VAL A 162 8.28 8.61 4.29
N TRP A 163 9.34 8.89 3.54
CA TRP A 163 10.06 10.18 3.62
C TRP A 163 9.14 11.35 3.28
N HIS A 164 8.39 11.23 2.18
CA HIS A 164 7.51 12.26 1.69
C HIS A 164 6.37 12.53 2.70
N GLY A 165 5.84 11.49 3.34
CA GLY A 165 4.85 11.56 4.42
C GLY A 165 5.37 12.30 5.65
N ASP A 166 6.53 11.88 6.17
CA ASP A 166 7.19 12.53 7.32
C ASP A 166 7.45 14.02 7.03
N ARG A 167 7.92 14.35 5.82
CA ARG A 167 8.12 15.75 5.42
C ARG A 167 6.82 16.56 5.48
N ARG A 168 5.71 16.03 4.96
CA ARG A 168 4.40 16.71 4.98
C ARG A 168 3.87 16.87 6.40
N LEU A 169 3.99 15.84 7.24
CA LEU A 169 3.57 15.92 8.64
C LEU A 169 4.40 16.93 9.42
N ARG A 170 5.71 16.97 9.22
CA ARG A 170 6.60 17.98 9.82
C ARG A 170 6.20 19.41 9.45
N VAL A 171 5.96 19.67 8.17
CA VAL A 171 5.52 21.01 7.71
C VAL A 171 4.17 21.40 8.34
N ARG A 172 3.26 20.44 8.51
CA ARG A 172 1.92 20.70 9.04
C ARG A 172 1.85 20.83 10.57
N PHE A 173 2.64 20.04 11.31
CA PHE A 173 2.51 19.90 12.76
C PHE A 173 3.74 20.35 13.56
N GLY A 174 4.86 20.69 12.88
CA GLY A 174 6.06 21.23 13.51
C GLY A 174 6.56 20.37 14.68
N ALA A 175 6.68 20.99 15.85
CA ALA A 175 7.17 20.36 17.07
C ALA A 175 6.37 19.11 17.49
N ALA A 176 5.05 19.09 17.27
CA ALA A 176 4.22 17.93 17.62
C ALA A 176 4.59 16.69 16.79
N PHE A 177 5.01 16.88 15.53
CA PHE A 177 5.49 15.77 14.71
C PHE A 177 6.90 15.32 15.13
N GLU A 178 7.78 16.24 15.52
CA GLU A 178 9.11 15.86 16.03
C GLU A 178 9.01 15.05 17.32
N ASP A 179 8.07 15.38 18.22
CA ASP A 179 7.78 14.58 19.40
C ASP A 179 7.25 13.18 19.04
N LEU A 180 6.29 13.08 18.11
CA LEU A 180 5.81 11.79 17.60
C LEU A 180 6.99 10.96 17.03
N LYS A 181 7.83 11.58 16.22
CA LYS A 181 8.97 10.93 15.57
C LYS A 181 10.03 10.48 16.58
N ALA A 182 10.29 11.27 17.61
CA ALA A 182 11.19 10.91 18.71
C ALA A 182 10.66 9.67 19.45
N ASN A 183 9.35 9.57 19.64
CA ASN A 183 8.71 8.47 20.37
C ASN A 183 8.29 7.29 19.49
N THR A 184 8.56 7.26 18.18
CA THR A 184 8.13 6.17 17.28
C THR A 184 9.23 5.75 16.29
N SER A 185 8.98 4.72 15.48
CA SER A 185 9.94 4.20 14.49
C SER A 185 9.28 3.93 13.13
N ILE A 186 10.03 4.03 12.04
CA ILE A 186 9.62 3.46 10.73
C ILE A 186 9.77 1.94 10.77
N VAL A 187 10.89 1.45 11.32
CA VAL A 187 11.18 0.02 11.47
C VAL A 187 10.21 -0.55 12.50
N PRO A 188 9.44 -1.60 12.15
CA PRO A 188 8.51 -2.25 13.07
C PRO A 188 9.16 -2.64 14.40
N PHE A 189 8.45 -2.39 15.50
CA PHE A 189 8.83 -2.73 16.89
C PHE A 189 10.08 -2.05 17.44
N LEU A 190 10.91 -1.39 16.64
CA LEU A 190 12.16 -0.79 17.11
C LEU A 190 11.92 0.21 18.27
N ALA A 191 10.91 1.08 18.18
CA ALA A 191 10.59 2.00 19.28
C ALA A 191 10.10 1.29 20.55
N VAL A 192 9.51 0.09 20.43
CA VAL A 192 9.10 -0.73 21.58
C VAL A 192 10.33 -1.39 22.21
N ILE A 193 11.22 -1.94 21.39
CA ILE A 193 12.47 -2.58 21.82
C ILE A 193 13.38 -1.56 22.53
N ASP A 194 13.47 -0.34 21.99
CA ASP A 194 14.24 0.76 22.58
C ASP A 194 13.57 1.39 23.83
N GLY A 195 12.36 0.95 24.21
CA GLY A 195 11.61 1.47 25.36
C GLY A 195 10.90 2.81 25.16
N ARG A 196 10.98 3.40 23.96
CA ARG A 196 10.28 4.65 23.59
C ARG A 196 8.76 4.47 23.45
N GLN A 197 8.32 3.24 23.17
CA GLN A 197 6.92 2.83 23.12
C GLN A 197 6.67 1.63 24.03
N LYS A 198 5.43 1.52 24.51
CA LYS A 198 4.93 0.33 25.22
C LYS A 198 3.69 -0.17 24.50
N LEU A 199 3.64 -1.45 24.17
CA LEU A 199 2.45 -2.05 23.58
C LEU A 199 1.34 -2.16 24.63
N ASP A 200 0.14 -1.74 24.26
CA ASP A 200 -1.08 -2.03 24.99
C ASP A 200 -1.95 -2.96 24.14
N TRP A 201 -2.06 -4.23 24.55
CA TRP A 201 -2.83 -5.24 23.84
C TRP A 201 -4.31 -4.87 23.68
N ARG A 202 -4.87 -4.07 24.60
CA ARG A 202 -6.26 -3.63 24.54
C ARG A 202 -6.51 -2.71 23.35
N GLU A 203 -5.50 -1.98 22.87
CA GLU A 203 -5.63 -1.12 21.71
C GLU A 203 -5.80 -1.90 20.41
N PHE A 204 -5.41 -3.18 20.40
CA PHE A 204 -5.58 -4.07 19.27
C PHE A 204 -6.97 -4.69 19.25
N LEU A 205 -7.59 -4.97 20.41
CA LEU A 205 -8.94 -5.55 20.53
C LEU A 205 -10.04 -4.55 20.14
N ARG A 206 -10.20 -4.30 18.84
CA ARG A 206 -11.22 -3.39 18.28
C ARG A 206 -12.13 -4.11 17.29
N PRO A 207 -13.41 -3.69 17.13
CA PRO A 207 -14.31 -4.22 16.10
C PRO A 207 -13.73 -4.15 14.68
N ALA A 208 -12.83 -3.19 14.45
CA ALA A 208 -12.03 -3.06 13.25
C ALA A 208 -11.25 -4.33 12.85
N GLN A 209 -10.79 -5.14 13.82
CA GLN A 209 -10.11 -6.40 13.53
C GLN A 209 -11.02 -7.38 12.80
N LEU A 210 -12.31 -7.43 13.14
CA LEU A 210 -13.28 -8.23 12.41
C LEU A 210 -13.39 -7.75 10.95
N GLY A 211 -13.42 -6.43 10.74
CA GLY A 211 -13.38 -5.85 9.39
C GLY A 211 -12.14 -6.25 8.60
N ILE A 212 -10.96 -6.28 9.24
CA ILE A 212 -9.72 -6.76 8.59
C ILE A 212 -9.82 -8.26 8.28
N CYS A 213 -10.31 -9.09 9.19
CA CYS A 213 -10.51 -10.53 8.96
C CYS A 213 -11.46 -10.79 7.78
N ILE A 214 -12.58 -10.05 7.72
CA ILE A 214 -13.52 -10.12 6.59
C ILE A 214 -12.82 -9.70 5.30
N ALA A 215 -12.07 -8.59 5.31
CA ALA A 215 -11.32 -8.14 4.14
C ALA A 215 -10.33 -9.20 3.67
N VAL A 216 -9.53 -9.80 4.57
CA VAL A 216 -8.60 -10.89 4.24
C VAL A 216 -9.35 -12.07 3.61
N GLY A 217 -10.47 -12.49 4.18
CA GLY A 217 -11.31 -13.56 3.64
C GLY A 217 -11.88 -13.24 2.24
N VAL A 218 -12.41 -12.03 2.06
CA VAL A 218 -12.96 -11.55 0.78
C VAL A 218 -11.88 -11.44 -0.28
N PHE A 219 -10.73 -10.84 0.03
CA PHE A 219 -9.62 -10.73 -0.91
C PHE A 219 -9.09 -12.11 -1.28
N TRP A 220 -8.91 -13.01 -0.31
CA TRP A 220 -8.53 -14.39 -0.57
C TRP A 220 -9.53 -15.09 -1.51
N TRP A 221 -10.83 -15.03 -1.21
CA TRP A 221 -11.87 -15.57 -2.08
C TRP A 221 -11.83 -14.96 -3.48
N ALA A 222 -11.61 -13.64 -3.59
CA ALA A 222 -11.56 -12.93 -4.85
C ALA A 222 -10.37 -13.31 -5.75
N HIS A 223 -9.34 -14.00 -5.22
CA HIS A 223 -8.23 -14.50 -6.04
C HIS A 223 -8.72 -15.41 -7.18
N ARG A 224 -9.88 -16.07 -7.03
CA ARG A 224 -10.51 -16.87 -8.09
C ARG A 224 -10.82 -16.09 -9.37
N TYR A 225 -10.99 -14.76 -9.27
CA TYR A 225 -11.30 -13.89 -10.41
C TYR A 225 -10.05 -13.26 -11.05
N ILE A 226 -8.85 -13.51 -10.50
CA ILE A 226 -7.61 -13.00 -11.08
C ILE A 226 -7.44 -13.40 -12.56
N PRO A 227 -7.73 -14.66 -12.98
CA PRO A 227 -7.65 -15.02 -14.40
C PRO A 227 -8.60 -14.19 -15.28
N THR A 228 -9.84 -13.98 -14.82
CA THR A 228 -10.85 -13.18 -15.55
C THR A 228 -10.42 -11.72 -15.66
N ALA A 229 -9.94 -11.11 -14.56
CA ALA A 229 -9.46 -9.74 -14.56
C ALA A 229 -8.23 -9.57 -15.47
N ALA A 230 -7.31 -10.53 -15.44
CA ALA A 230 -6.13 -10.53 -16.33
C ALA A 230 -6.53 -10.61 -17.81
N GLN A 231 -7.50 -11.47 -18.16
CA GLN A 231 -8.03 -11.54 -19.52
C GLN A 231 -8.75 -10.26 -19.95
N ALA A 232 -9.55 -9.66 -19.06
CA ALA A 232 -10.21 -8.40 -19.35
C ALA A 232 -9.22 -7.28 -19.66
N MET A 233 -8.11 -7.21 -18.92
CA MET A 233 -7.04 -6.26 -19.20
C MET A 233 -6.34 -6.56 -20.54
N ARG A 234 -5.96 -7.82 -20.79
CA ARG A 234 -5.32 -8.23 -22.06
C ARG A 234 -6.18 -7.99 -23.30
N ASN A 235 -7.51 -8.00 -23.15
CA ASN A 235 -8.45 -7.73 -24.24
C ASN A 235 -8.86 -6.25 -24.33
N SER A 236 -8.29 -5.38 -23.50
CA SER A 236 -8.64 -3.96 -23.47
C SER A 236 -7.85 -3.14 -24.49
N ALA A 237 -8.37 -1.96 -24.85
CA ALA A 237 -7.63 -1.00 -25.66
C ALA A 237 -6.32 -0.52 -24.99
N LEU A 238 -6.23 -0.61 -23.65
CA LEU A 238 -5.00 -0.27 -22.93
C LEU A 238 -3.88 -1.27 -23.22
N GLU A 239 -4.20 -2.56 -23.41
CA GLU A 239 -3.21 -3.55 -23.84
C GLU A 239 -2.64 -3.18 -25.21
N GLY A 240 -3.50 -2.88 -26.18
CA GLY A 240 -3.04 -2.49 -27.53
C GLY A 240 -2.24 -1.19 -27.56
N LEU A 241 -2.45 -0.29 -26.59
CA LEU A 241 -1.72 0.97 -26.46
C LEU A 241 -0.34 0.81 -25.80
N LEU A 242 -0.24 -0.08 -24.80
CA LEU A 242 0.93 -0.21 -23.94
C LEU A 242 1.80 -1.44 -24.26
N GLY A 243 1.20 -2.47 -24.86
CA GLY A 243 1.82 -3.77 -25.15
C GLY A 243 2.80 -3.79 -26.30
#